data_AF-A0A8T7BWN4-F1
#
_entry.id   AF-A0A8T7BWN4-F1
#
_cell.length_a   1.000
_cell.length_b   1.000
_cell.length_c   1.000
_cell.angle_alpha   90.00
_cell.angle_beta   90.00
_cell.angle_gamma   90.00
#
_symmetry.space_group_name_H-M   'P 1'
#
loop_
_entity.id
_entity.type
_entity.pdbx_description
1 polymer ?
#
loop_
_entity_poly.entity_id
_entity_poly.type
_entity_poly.pdbx_seq_one_letter_code
_entity_poly.pdbx_strand_id
1 'polypeptide(L)'
;MAPVTQQRPSTNKRSRSRRDSRTAMRVRRQGESSQNNHLKVAYITRKIPAFDLLDEDSLVKIEQAIDTILAEIGIEFREDPETVALFKQAGSEVTSVGESAWNIKFEPGLIRGILKTAP
;
A
#
# COMPACT_ATOMS: atom_id res chain seq x y z
N MET A 1 -70.05 55.30 28.20
CA MET A 1 -70.40 54.76 26.87
C MET A 1 -69.22 53.92 26.37
N ALA A 2 -69.41 52.60 26.29
CA ALA A 2 -68.52 51.61 25.66
C ALA A 2 -68.73 51.61 24.11
N PRO A 3 -68.05 50.79 23.28
CA PRO A 3 -67.05 49.73 23.56
C PRO A 3 -65.77 49.83 22.66
N VAL A 4 -64.59 49.36 23.08
CA VAL A 4 -64.04 47.98 22.94
C VAL A 4 -64.46 47.23 21.66
N THR A 5 -63.51 46.99 20.74
CA THR A 5 -63.37 45.85 19.79
C THR A 5 -62.24 46.22 18.80
N GLN A 6 -61.24 45.44 18.38
CA GLN A 6 -60.65 44.17 18.81
C GLN A 6 -59.36 43.99 17.97
N GLN A 7 -58.23 43.80 18.65
CA GLN A 7 -57.06 42.97 18.33
C GLN A 7 -56.83 42.41 16.89
N ARG A 8 -55.68 42.72 16.28
CA ARG A 8 -54.73 41.79 15.60
C ARG A 8 -53.31 42.38 15.73
N PRO A 9 -52.28 41.63 16.16
CA PRO A 9 -51.60 40.75 15.20
C PRO A 9 -51.19 39.39 15.80
N SER A 10 -51.47 38.32 15.06
CA SER A 10 -50.84 37.02 15.29
C SER A 10 -49.43 37.01 14.68
N THR A 11 -48.44 37.57 15.38
CA THR A 11 -47.05 37.31 15.00
C THR A 11 -46.65 35.91 15.45
N ASN A 12 -46.93 34.91 14.61
CA ASN A 12 -46.43 33.55 14.76
C ASN A 12 -44.90 33.52 14.55
N LYS A 13 -44.14 33.99 15.55
CA LYS A 13 -42.66 33.98 15.58
C LYS A 13 -42.07 32.67 16.15
N ARG A 14 -42.79 31.54 16.13
CA ARG A 14 -42.30 30.26 16.69
C ARG A 14 -41.92 29.20 15.65
N SER A 15 -42.19 29.43 14.36
CA SER A 15 -41.90 28.47 13.29
C SER A 15 -40.56 28.69 12.56
N ARG A 16 -39.99 29.90 12.61
CA ARG A 16 -38.71 30.23 11.96
C ARG A 16 -37.50 29.75 12.76
N SER A 17 -37.52 29.94 14.08
CA SER A 17 -36.41 29.54 14.98
C SER A 17 -36.17 28.01 15.02
N ARG A 18 -37.22 27.19 14.94
CA ARG A 18 -37.10 25.71 14.96
C ARG A 18 -36.59 25.09 13.66
N ARG A 19 -36.69 25.84 12.55
CA ARG A 19 -36.21 25.42 11.24
C ARG A 19 -34.74 25.80 11.08
N ASP A 20 -34.38 27.01 11.51
CA ASP A 20 -32.98 27.43 11.61
C ASP A 20 -32.16 26.59 12.58
N SER A 21 -32.72 26.23 13.74
CA SER A 21 -31.98 25.40 14.72
C SER A 21 -31.70 23.99 14.22
N ARG A 22 -32.60 23.39 13.41
CA ARG A 22 -32.38 22.08 12.78
C ARG A 22 -31.39 22.15 11.63
N THR A 23 -31.41 23.23 10.85
CA THR A 23 -30.43 23.46 9.77
C THR A 23 -29.05 23.73 10.37
N ALA A 24 -28.96 24.57 11.39
CA ALA A 24 -27.73 24.83 12.14
C ALA A 24 -27.18 23.57 12.81
N MET A 25 -28.03 22.69 13.36
CA MET A 25 -27.60 21.42 13.96
C MET A 25 -27.11 20.41 12.90
N ARG A 26 -27.65 20.42 11.68
CA ARG A 26 -27.14 19.61 10.55
C ARG A 26 -25.81 20.13 10.03
N VAL A 27 -25.65 21.44 9.87
CA VAL A 27 -24.40 22.08 9.46
C VAL A 27 -23.30 21.83 10.50
N ARG A 28 -23.65 21.92 11.79
CA ARG A 28 -22.72 21.66 12.90
C ARG A 28 -22.30 20.18 12.98
N ARG A 29 -23.19 19.21 12.73
CA ARG A 29 -22.83 17.78 12.61
C ARG A 29 -22.01 17.43 11.37
N GLN A 30 -22.14 18.18 10.27
CA GLN A 30 -21.28 18.01 9.09
C GLN A 30 -19.87 18.60 9.33
N GLY A 31 -19.75 19.67 10.11
CA GLY A 31 -18.44 20.24 10.52
C GLY A 31 -17.75 19.50 11.68
N GLU A 32 -18.53 18.88 12.58
CA GLU A 32 -18.06 18.10 13.74
C GLU A 32 -18.02 16.58 13.47
N SER A 33 -18.27 16.13 12.23
CA SER A 33 -17.67 14.86 11.76
C SER A 33 -16.19 15.15 11.58
N SER A 34 -15.52 15.28 12.72
CA SER A 34 -14.12 15.55 12.89
C SER A 34 -13.38 14.84 11.80
N GLN A 35 -12.72 15.66 10.99
CA GLN A 35 -11.63 15.30 10.11
C GLN A 35 -10.72 14.35 10.88
N ASN A 36 -11.00 13.05 10.82
CA ASN A 36 -10.03 12.04 11.16
C ASN A 36 -9.02 12.09 10.03
N ASN A 37 -8.17 13.12 10.06
CA ASN A 37 -7.14 13.35 9.06
C ASN A 37 -6.19 12.14 9.00
N HIS A 38 -6.08 11.40 10.11
CA HIS A 38 -5.38 10.12 10.22
C HIS A 38 -6.04 8.97 9.45
N LEU A 39 -7.36 8.98 9.22
CA LEU A 39 -8.06 8.00 8.37
C LEU A 39 -7.90 8.31 6.87
N LYS A 40 -7.25 9.42 6.50
CA LYS A 40 -7.03 9.85 5.10
C LYS A 40 -5.59 9.69 4.63
N VAL A 41 -4.67 9.24 5.48
CA VAL A 41 -3.26 9.07 5.09
C VAL A 41 -3.07 7.67 4.53
N ALA A 42 -2.85 7.57 3.21
CA ALA A 42 -2.76 6.28 2.51
C ALA A 42 -1.53 5.44 2.91
N TYR A 43 -0.43 6.10 3.28
CA TYR A 43 0.81 5.43 3.68
C TYR A 43 1.68 6.35 4.55
N ILE A 44 2.59 5.75 5.33
CA ILE A 44 3.56 6.47 6.15
C ILE A 44 4.74 6.88 5.29
N THR A 45 5.07 8.19 5.26
CA THR A 45 6.33 8.69 4.69
C THR A 45 7.36 8.84 5.81
N ARG A 46 8.39 8.00 5.84
CA ARG A 46 9.44 8.11 6.86
C ARG A 46 10.26 9.39 6.65
N LYS A 47 10.43 10.17 7.72
CA LYS A 47 11.32 11.34 7.78
C LYS A 47 12.67 11.05 8.45
N ILE A 48 12.88 9.81 8.89
CA ILE A 48 14.10 9.34 9.54
C ILE A 48 14.84 8.37 8.61
N PRO A 49 16.19 8.31 8.68
CA PRO A 49 16.97 7.37 7.88
C PRO A 49 16.65 5.91 8.22
N ALA A 50 17.03 5.00 7.32
CA ALA A 50 17.05 3.57 7.64
C ALA A 50 18.11 3.31 8.70
N PHE A 51 17.91 2.24 9.46
CA PHE A 51 18.92 1.78 10.40
C PHE A 51 19.72 0.67 9.72
N ASP A 52 20.98 0.96 9.43
CA ASP A 52 21.87 0.04 8.74
C ASP A 52 22.56 -0.86 9.76
N LEU A 53 22.28 -2.16 9.71
CA LEU A 53 22.83 -3.16 10.63
C LEU A 53 24.22 -3.64 10.19
N LEU A 54 24.49 -3.62 8.88
CA LEU A 54 25.69 -4.15 8.25
C LEU A 54 26.44 -3.03 7.54
N ASP A 55 27.76 -3.10 7.56
CA ASP A 55 28.64 -2.27 6.74
C ASP A 55 28.71 -2.76 5.29
N GLU A 56 29.22 -1.92 4.39
CA GLU A 56 29.30 -2.20 2.95
C GLU A 56 30.10 -3.48 2.64
N ASP A 57 31.23 -3.70 3.31
CA ASP A 57 32.06 -4.88 3.06
C ASP A 57 31.33 -6.17 3.43
N SER A 58 30.54 -6.13 4.52
CA SER A 58 29.68 -7.24 4.92
C SER A 58 28.56 -7.51 3.91
N LEU A 59 27.97 -6.46 3.32
CA LEU A 59 26.97 -6.60 2.26
C LEU A 59 27.57 -7.24 1.01
N VAL A 60 28.74 -6.78 0.56
CA VAL A 60 29.46 -7.36 -0.59
C VAL A 60 29.76 -8.84 -0.39
N LYS A 61 30.16 -9.24 0.83
CA LYS A 61 30.38 -10.67 1.14
C LYS A 61 29.11 -11.49 1.02
N ILE A 62 27.97 -10.96 1.47
CA ILE A 62 26.68 -11.64 1.34
C ILE A 62 26.29 -11.76 -0.13
N GLU A 63 26.46 -10.70 -0.93
CA GLU A 63 26.19 -10.75 -2.37
C GLU A 63 27.03 -11.82 -3.08
N GLN A 64 28.33 -11.88 -2.80
CA GLN A 64 29.22 -12.90 -3.36
C GLN A 64 28.81 -14.32 -2.94
N ALA A 65 28.43 -14.51 -1.68
CA ALA A 65 27.96 -15.81 -1.20
C ALA A 65 26.66 -16.23 -1.89
N ILE A 66 25.74 -15.28 -2.14
CA ILE A 66 24.50 -15.53 -2.87
C ILE A 66 24.80 -15.96 -4.31
N ASP A 67 25.68 -15.24 -5.02
CA ASP A 67 26.07 -15.61 -6.40
C ASP A 67 26.64 -17.04 -6.44
N THR A 68 27.51 -17.41 -5.49
CA THR A 68 28.05 -18.77 -5.40
C THR A 68 26.96 -19.81 -5.14
N ILE A 69 26.04 -19.56 -4.20
CA ILE A 69 24.93 -20.49 -3.91
C ILE A 69 24.04 -20.69 -5.15
N LEU A 70 23.72 -19.61 -5.87
CA LEU A 70 22.88 -19.68 -7.05
C LEU A 70 23.55 -20.37 -8.24
N ALA A 71 24.86 -20.25 -8.37
CA ALA A 71 25.63 -20.94 -9.40
C ALA A 71 25.86 -22.43 -9.08
N GLU A 72 26.24 -22.75 -7.84
CA GLU A 72 26.62 -24.12 -7.47
C GLU A 72 25.42 -25.00 -7.15
N ILE A 73 24.47 -24.47 -6.37
CA ILE A 73 23.31 -25.20 -5.85
C ILE A 73 22.06 -24.94 -6.70
N GLY A 74 21.83 -23.67 -7.05
CA GLY A 74 20.64 -23.24 -7.78
C GLY A 74 19.36 -23.30 -6.94
N ILE A 75 18.22 -23.13 -7.61
CA ILE A 75 16.88 -23.15 -7.01
C ILE A 75 16.02 -24.19 -7.72
N GLU A 76 15.30 -25.01 -6.95
CA GLU A 76 14.36 -25.98 -7.49
C GLU A 76 12.98 -25.35 -7.69
N PHE A 77 12.44 -25.49 -8.90
CA PHE A 77 11.08 -25.11 -9.28
C PHE A 77 10.25 -26.37 -9.53
N ARG A 78 9.11 -26.47 -8.84
CA ARG A 78 8.19 -27.60 -8.90
C ARG A 78 6.84 -27.17 -9.44
N GLU A 79 6.26 -28.02 -10.28
CA GLU A 79 4.91 -27.86 -10.86
C GLU A 79 4.72 -26.55 -11.66
N ASP A 80 5.81 -25.87 -12.01
CA ASP A 80 5.80 -24.60 -12.73
C ASP A 80 6.77 -24.62 -13.92
N PRO A 81 6.36 -25.24 -15.04
CA PRO A 81 7.19 -25.29 -16.25
C PRO A 81 7.30 -23.93 -16.94
N GLU A 82 6.37 -22.99 -16.70
CA GLU A 82 6.39 -21.66 -17.31
C GLU A 82 7.56 -20.83 -16.76
N THR A 83 7.70 -20.79 -15.44
CA THR A 83 8.83 -20.11 -14.78
C THR A 83 10.16 -20.70 -15.21
N VAL A 84 10.24 -22.03 -15.33
CA VAL A 84 11.45 -22.71 -15.81
C VAL A 84 11.80 -22.29 -17.24
N ALA A 85 10.80 -22.17 -18.12
CA ALA A 85 11.00 -21.71 -19.49
C ALA A 85 11.50 -20.25 -19.54
N LEU A 86 10.96 -19.37 -18.70
CA LEU A 86 11.39 -17.97 -18.61
C LEU A 86 12.85 -17.85 -18.18
N PHE A 87 13.27 -18.57 -17.14
CA PHE A 87 14.65 -18.54 -16.68
C PHE A 87 15.62 -19.18 -17.68
N LYS A 88 15.20 -20.23 -18.39
CA LYS A 88 15.98 -20.82 -19.47
C LYS A 88 16.20 -19.82 -20.61
N GLN A 89 15.18 -19.06 -21.00
CA GLN A 89 15.28 -18.01 -22.02
C GLN A 89 16.18 -16.86 -21.55
N ALA A 90 16.17 -16.55 -20.26
CA ALA A 90 17.07 -15.56 -19.67
C ALA A 90 18.55 -16.02 -19.62
N GLY A 91 18.85 -17.28 -19.94
CA GLY A 91 20.21 -17.81 -19.97
C GLY A 91 20.62 -18.63 -18.75
N SER A 92 19.66 -19.10 -17.94
CA SER A 92 19.92 -19.96 -16.79
C SER A 92 20.08 -21.43 -17.21
N GLU A 93 20.91 -22.19 -16.49
CA GLU A 93 21.08 -23.62 -16.72
C GLU A 93 19.96 -24.39 -16.02
N VAL A 94 19.22 -25.22 -16.76
CA VAL A 94 18.07 -25.97 -16.23
C VAL A 94 18.35 -27.47 -16.30
N THR A 95 18.31 -28.13 -15.16
CA THR A 95 18.44 -29.59 -15.01
C THR A 95 17.11 -30.19 -14.55
N SER A 96 16.63 -31.22 -15.24
CA SER A 96 15.43 -31.96 -14.81
C SER A 96 15.78 -32.86 -13.62
N VAL A 97 15.02 -32.76 -12.53
CA VAL A 97 15.20 -33.58 -11.31
C VAL A 97 14.07 -34.60 -11.16
N GLY A 98 12.88 -34.30 -11.69
CA GLY A 98 11.74 -35.21 -11.72
C GLY A 98 10.82 -34.93 -12.91
N GLU A 99 9.63 -35.53 -12.90
CA GLU A 99 8.62 -35.36 -13.95
C GLU A 99 8.10 -33.92 -14.04
N SER A 100 7.89 -33.29 -12.89
CA SER A 100 7.40 -31.91 -12.76
C SER A 100 8.31 -31.05 -11.89
N ALA A 101 9.63 -31.32 -11.89
CA ALA A 101 10.59 -30.62 -11.06
C ALA A 101 11.91 -30.37 -11.79
N TRP A 102 12.41 -29.14 -11.72
CA TRP A 102 13.65 -28.69 -12.35
C TRP A 102 14.50 -27.89 -11.37
N ASN A 103 15.80 -28.17 -11.34
CA ASN A 103 16.79 -27.34 -10.65
C ASN A 103 17.37 -26.35 -11.66
N ILE A 104 17.33 -25.06 -11.31
CA ILE A 104 17.82 -23.97 -12.13
C ILE A 104 19.03 -23.35 -11.46
N LYS A 105 20.16 -23.32 -12.17
CA LYS A 105 21.40 -22.65 -11.74
C LYS A 105 21.58 -21.36 -12.51
N PHE A 106 22.13 -20.36 -11.81
CA PHE A 106 22.28 -19.02 -12.34
C PHE A 106 23.75 -18.61 -12.31
N GLU A 107 24.27 -18.20 -13.46
CA GLU A 107 25.62 -17.65 -13.53
C GLU A 107 25.75 -16.37 -12.68
N PRO A 108 26.91 -16.13 -12.04
CA PRO A 108 27.15 -14.95 -11.24
C PRO A 108 26.79 -13.66 -11.99
N GLY A 109 25.98 -12.80 -11.37
CA GLY A 109 25.54 -11.54 -11.97
C GLY A 109 24.37 -11.62 -12.96
N LEU A 110 23.90 -12.80 -13.36
CA LEU A 110 22.70 -12.95 -14.21
C LEU A 110 21.47 -12.33 -13.54
N ILE A 111 21.21 -12.68 -12.29
CA ILE A 111 20.07 -12.17 -11.51
C ILE A 111 20.14 -10.65 -11.38
N ARG A 112 21.34 -10.10 -11.13
CA ARG A 112 21.54 -8.64 -11.07
C ARG A 112 21.24 -7.99 -12.42
N GLY A 113 21.57 -8.64 -13.53
CA GLY A 113 21.20 -8.20 -14.87
C GLY A 113 19.69 -8.10 -15.06
N ILE A 114 18.95 -9.12 -14.63
CA ILE A 114 17.48 -9.16 -14.71
C ILE A 114 16.86 -8.07 -13.83
N LEU A 115 17.36 -7.87 -12.62
CA LEU A 115 16.81 -6.91 -11.66
C LEU A 115 16.99 -5.43 -12.07
N LYS A 116 17.84 -5.10 -13.04
CA LYS A 116 18.03 -3.71 -13.50
C LYS A 116 16.78 -3.07 -14.10
N THR A 117 15.82 -3.89 -14.54
CA THR A 117 14.55 -3.40 -15.10
C THR A 117 13.45 -3.24 -14.05
N ALA A 118 13.70 -3.64 -12.80
CA ALA A 118 12.77 -3.43 -11.70
C ALA A 118 12.77 -1.94 -11.26
N PRO A 119 11.59 -1.32 -11.09
CA PRO A 119 11.46 0.08 -10.67
C PRO A 119 11.73 0.31 -9.18
#